data_AF-A0A9E5UMD0-F1
#
_entry.id   AF-A0A9E5UMD0-F1
#
_cell.length_a   1.000
_cell.length_b   1.000
_cell.length_c   1.000
_cell.angle_alpha   90.00
_cell.angle_beta   90.00
_cell.angle_gamma   90.00
#
_symmetry.space_group_name_H-M   'P 1'
#
loop_
_entity.id
_entity.type
_entity.pdbx_description
1 polymer ?
#
loop_
_entity_poly.entity_id
_entity_poly.type
_entity_poly.pdbx_seq_one_letter_code
_entity_poly.pdbx_strand_id
1 'polypeptide(L)'
;MYRDVPFAPVSGYFPKARIPAFQLDCDWTPGTRAKYFRLLKAFKAQIPRPAHLSHTLRLHQYRYPRQTGLAPTDQAVLMFYNMGNLSDSLQNSILNLEVARAYLQVPQPYPQPLDVALPLFSWGVVYRNGQVVNLLAGLDESVCAQNLHFKLQKEAWFVARKSHYFRGVYLYKGDRLKIERIYPDALAQACQLLRQQLRPLPSRIIFFHLSPEVVRHFPAALLREKIQK
;
A
#
# COMPACT_ATOMS: atom_id res chain seq x y z
N MET A 1 1.11 15.86 34.99
CA MET A 1 -0.08 15.11 35.43
C MET A 1 -1.07 15.12 34.26
N TYR A 2 -0.92 14.22 33.29
CA TYR A 2 -1.92 14.09 32.22
C TYR A 2 -3.15 13.47 32.85
N ARG A 3 -4.23 14.25 32.97
CA ARG A 3 -5.51 13.75 33.47
C ARG A 3 -5.98 12.65 32.52
N ASP A 4 -6.41 11.53 33.08
CA ASP A 4 -7.17 10.49 32.40
C ASP A 4 -8.47 11.12 31.87
N VAL A 5 -8.42 11.66 30.64
CA VAL A 5 -9.63 12.00 29.91
C VAL A 5 -10.21 10.66 29.48
N PRO A 6 -11.39 10.24 29.97
CA PRO A 6 -11.99 9.01 29.53
C PRO A 6 -12.20 9.10 28.02
N PHE A 7 -11.57 8.20 27.26
CA PHE A 7 -11.87 8.05 25.85
C PHE A 7 -13.35 7.71 25.74
N ALA A 8 -14.11 8.54 25.01
CA ALA A 8 -15.47 8.18 24.66
C ALA A 8 -15.41 6.86 23.87
N PRO A 9 -16.31 5.90 24.15
CA PRO A 9 -16.33 4.65 23.40
C PRO A 9 -16.50 4.96 21.90
N VAL A 10 -15.86 4.17 21.04
CA VAL A 10 -15.85 4.37 19.59
C VAL A 10 -17.28 4.53 19.02
N SER A 11 -18.26 3.88 19.64
CA SER A 11 -19.69 4.01 19.32
C SER A 11 -20.22 5.45 19.41
N GLY A 12 -19.69 6.28 20.30
CA GLY A 12 -20.08 7.68 20.48
C GLY A 12 -19.69 8.59 19.31
N TYR A 13 -18.70 8.19 18.50
CA TYR A 13 -18.27 8.94 17.32
C TYR A 13 -19.12 8.64 16.07
N PHE A 14 -19.88 7.54 16.08
CA PHE A 14 -20.67 7.09 14.92
C PHE A 14 -22.12 6.72 15.31
N PRO A 15 -22.88 7.64 15.92
CA PRO A 15 -24.14 7.32 16.59
C PRO A 15 -25.26 6.83 15.65
N LYS A 16 -25.13 7.02 14.33
CA LYS A 16 -26.15 6.67 13.33
C LYS A 16 -25.73 5.56 12.35
N ALA A 17 -24.50 5.05 12.44
CA ALA A 17 -23.98 4.07 11.50
C ALA A 17 -23.66 2.74 12.20
N ARG A 18 -24.25 1.64 11.73
CA ARG A 18 -23.78 0.30 12.09
C ARG A 18 -22.46 0.05 11.38
N ILE A 19 -21.34 0.13 12.11
CA ILE A 19 -20.01 -0.15 11.58
C ILE A 19 -19.68 -1.63 11.77
N PRO A 20 -19.57 -2.43 10.68
CA PRO A 20 -19.33 -3.87 10.79
C PRO A 20 -17.85 -4.23 11.03
N ALA A 21 -16.93 -3.32 10.69
CA ALA A 21 -15.50 -3.54 10.84
C ALA A 21 -14.74 -2.22 10.95
N PHE A 22 -13.64 -2.26 11.68
CA PHE A 22 -12.65 -1.20 11.80
C PHE A 22 -11.30 -1.73 11.32
N GLN A 23 -10.54 -0.90 10.60
CA GLN A 23 -9.17 -1.21 10.19
C GLN A 23 -8.23 -0.15 10.75
N LEU A 24 -7.14 -0.57 11.41
CA LEU A 24 -6.03 0.32 11.71
C LEU A 24 -4.91 0.13 10.69
N ASP A 25 -4.61 1.20 9.95
CA ASP A 25 -3.48 1.25 9.05
C ASP A 25 -2.27 1.85 9.76
N CYS A 26 -1.41 0.98 10.30
CA CYS A 26 -0.22 1.39 11.02
C CYS A 26 0.83 0.29 10.98
N ASP A 27 1.99 0.62 10.41
CA ASP A 27 3.16 -0.24 10.44
C ASP A 27 3.80 -0.27 11.83
N TRP A 28 4.44 -1.39 12.16
CA TRP A 28 5.23 -1.52 13.37
C TRP A 28 6.58 -2.18 13.08
N THR A 29 7.56 -1.81 13.89
CA THR A 29 8.89 -2.41 13.96
C THR A 29 9.01 -3.23 15.24
N PRO A 30 10.07 -4.04 15.44
CA PRO A 30 10.31 -4.70 16.72
C PRO A 30 10.27 -3.75 17.93
N GLY A 31 10.78 -2.51 17.76
CA GLY A 31 10.79 -1.50 18.81
C GLY A 31 9.44 -0.85 19.11
N THR A 32 8.54 -0.75 18.13
CA THR A 32 7.20 -0.14 18.31
C THR A 32 6.08 -1.16 18.51
N ARG A 33 6.34 -2.45 18.23
CA ARG A 33 5.40 -3.57 18.33
C ARG A 33 4.57 -3.56 19.62
N ALA A 34 5.25 -3.47 20.77
CA ALA A 34 4.58 -3.58 22.06
C ALA A 34 3.58 -2.44 22.30
N LYS A 35 3.91 -1.22 21.85
CA LYS A 35 3.03 -0.06 21.94
C LYS A 35 1.84 -0.20 21.00
N TYR A 36 2.09 -0.58 19.74
CA TYR A 36 1.02 -0.78 18.77
C TYR A 36 0.05 -1.90 19.18
N PHE A 37 0.56 -3.03 19.66
CA PHE A 37 -0.30 -4.14 20.10
C PHE A 37 -1.12 -3.79 21.33
N ARG A 38 -0.62 -2.92 22.21
CA ARG A 38 -1.39 -2.37 23.33
C ARG A 38 -2.54 -1.49 22.83
N LEU A 39 -2.28 -0.62 21.86
CA LEU A 39 -3.32 0.19 21.21
C LEU A 39 -4.39 -0.70 20.59
N LEU A 40 -4.01 -1.72 19.83
CA LEU A 40 -4.96 -2.65 19.20
C LEU A 40 -5.85 -3.36 20.21
N LYS A 41 -5.29 -3.84 21.33
CA LYS A 41 -6.07 -4.47 22.41
C LYS A 41 -7.04 -3.47 23.05
N ALA A 42 -6.58 -2.27 23.37
CA ALA A 42 -7.40 -1.22 23.96
C ALA A 42 -8.53 -0.77 23.02
N PHE A 43 -8.26 -0.69 21.71
CA PHE A 43 -9.24 -0.35 20.70
C PHE A 43 -10.26 -1.49 20.52
N LYS A 44 -9.79 -2.74 20.43
CA LYS A 44 -10.66 -3.93 20.33
C LYS A 44 -11.61 -4.06 21.52
N ALA A 45 -11.22 -3.63 22.71
CA ALA A 45 -12.08 -3.63 23.89
C ALA A 45 -13.22 -2.60 23.81
N GLN A 46 -13.11 -1.59 22.94
CA GLN A 46 -14.06 -0.47 22.83
C GLN A 46 -14.97 -0.58 21.60
N ILE A 47 -14.68 -1.46 20.64
CA ILE A 47 -15.55 -1.64 19.48
C ILE A 47 -16.81 -2.45 19.87
N PRO A 48 -18.00 -2.03 19.41
CA PRO A 48 -19.23 -2.76 19.72
C PRO A 48 -19.23 -4.12 19.01
N ARG A 49 -19.64 -5.19 19.69
CA ARG A 49 -19.90 -6.46 19.02
C ARG A 49 -21.15 -6.34 18.12
N PRO A 50 -21.19 -7.00 16.95
CA PRO A 50 -20.22 -7.97 16.41
C PRO A 50 -19.15 -7.35 15.49
N ALA A 51 -18.76 -6.09 15.66
CA ALA A 51 -17.77 -5.48 14.77
C ALA A 51 -16.39 -6.15 14.87
N HIS A 52 -15.71 -6.27 13.73
CA HIS A 52 -14.37 -6.85 13.64
C HIS A 52 -13.28 -5.79 13.62
N LEU A 53 -12.09 -6.16 14.11
CA LEU A 53 -10.88 -5.36 13.99
C LEU A 53 -9.91 -6.00 13.00
N SER A 54 -9.41 -5.23 12.04
CA SER A 54 -8.31 -5.63 11.16
C SER A 54 -7.13 -4.66 11.24
N HIS A 55 -5.97 -5.11 10.78
CA HIS A 55 -4.77 -4.28 10.62
C HIS A 55 -4.20 -4.45 9.22
N THR A 56 -3.46 -3.43 8.73
CA THR A 56 -2.60 -3.59 7.56
C THR A 56 -1.33 -4.36 7.91
N LEU A 57 -0.89 -5.23 7.01
CA LEU A 57 0.23 -6.16 7.20
C LEU A 57 1.20 -6.01 6.02
N ARG A 58 2.48 -5.74 6.29
CA ARG A 58 3.54 -5.70 5.27
C ARG A 58 4.05 -7.11 4.94
N LEU A 59 4.59 -7.29 3.73
CA LEU A 59 5.20 -8.56 3.30
C LEU A 59 6.29 -9.07 4.26
N HIS A 60 7.12 -8.18 4.81
CA HIS A 60 8.13 -8.57 5.79
C HIS A 60 7.51 -9.13 7.08
N GLN A 61 6.43 -8.51 7.58
CA GLN A 61 5.72 -8.98 8.77
C GLN A 61 4.99 -10.30 8.49
N TYR A 62 4.44 -10.46 7.29
CA TYR A 62 3.87 -11.73 6.82
C TYR A 62 4.91 -12.86 6.80
N ARG A 63 6.12 -12.60 6.31
CA ARG A 63 7.19 -13.59 6.16
C ARG A 63 7.85 -14.00 7.48
N TYR A 64 7.92 -13.08 8.45
CA TYR A 64 8.64 -13.25 9.71
C TYR A 64 7.79 -13.00 10.97
N PRO A 65 6.60 -13.63 11.11
CA PRO A 65 5.69 -13.35 12.23
C PRO A 65 6.28 -13.70 13.59
N ARG A 66 7.22 -14.65 13.67
CA ARG A 66 7.94 -14.97 14.92
C ARG A 66 8.80 -13.80 15.41
N GLN A 67 9.36 -13.02 14.48
CA GLN A 67 10.20 -11.87 14.79
C GLN A 67 9.34 -10.62 15.00
N THR A 68 8.43 -10.33 14.05
CA THR A 68 7.61 -9.12 14.07
C THR A 68 6.42 -9.20 15.01
N GLY A 69 6.02 -10.40 15.43
CA GLY A 69 4.82 -10.65 16.23
C GLY A 69 3.54 -10.66 15.39
N LEU A 70 2.49 -11.25 15.98
CA LEU A 70 1.14 -11.32 15.42
C LEU A 70 0.26 -10.28 16.10
N ALA A 71 -0.32 -9.38 15.32
CA ALA A 71 -1.14 -8.31 15.85
C ALA A 71 -2.46 -8.87 16.42
N PRO A 72 -2.91 -8.42 17.61
CA PRO A 72 -4.07 -8.98 18.31
C PRO A 72 -5.42 -8.50 17.73
N THR A 73 -5.66 -8.78 16.45
CA THR A 73 -6.87 -8.42 15.69
C THR A 73 -7.56 -9.67 15.14
N ASP A 74 -8.76 -9.52 14.57
CA ASP A 74 -9.54 -10.62 14.00
C ASP A 74 -9.05 -11.05 12.62
N GLN A 75 -8.49 -10.10 11.86
CA GLN A 75 -8.03 -10.30 10.49
C GLN A 75 -6.80 -9.44 10.19
N ALA A 76 -6.01 -9.81 9.18
CA ALA A 76 -4.98 -8.96 8.59
C ALA A 76 -5.29 -8.64 7.13
N VAL A 77 -4.82 -7.49 6.65
CA VAL A 77 -4.89 -7.07 5.26
C VAL A 77 -3.47 -6.97 4.73
N LEU A 78 -3.05 -7.96 3.95
CA LEU A 78 -1.73 -7.98 3.33
C LEU A 78 -1.64 -6.88 2.28
N MET A 79 -0.81 -5.86 2.53
CA MET A 79 -0.50 -4.82 1.57
C MET A 79 0.46 -5.38 0.52
N PHE A 80 -0.09 -5.84 -0.61
CA PHE A 80 0.66 -6.47 -1.68
C PHE A 80 1.20 -5.44 -2.67
N TYR A 81 1.93 -4.46 -2.15
CA TYR A 81 2.59 -3.38 -2.89
C TYR A 81 3.68 -2.71 -2.05
N ASN A 82 4.36 -1.71 -2.61
CA ASN A 82 5.52 -1.02 -2.03
C ASN A 82 6.65 -2.00 -1.66
N MET A 83 7.06 -2.79 -2.65
CA MET A 83 7.95 -3.94 -2.46
C MET A 83 9.38 -3.69 -2.92
N GLY A 84 9.59 -2.76 -3.86
CA GLY A 84 10.92 -2.54 -4.44
C GLY A 84 11.75 -1.54 -3.66
N ASN A 85 13.06 -1.60 -3.88
CA ASN A 85 13.97 -0.57 -3.40
C ASN A 85 13.79 0.67 -4.27
N LEU A 86 13.33 1.78 -3.69
CA LEU A 86 13.21 3.06 -4.40
C LEU A 86 14.55 3.53 -5.01
N SER A 87 15.67 3.12 -4.43
CA SER A 87 17.00 3.44 -4.94
C SER A 87 17.39 2.62 -6.16
N ASP A 88 16.73 1.48 -6.40
CA ASP A 88 16.90 0.71 -7.63
C ASP A 88 16.01 1.30 -8.73
N SER A 89 16.63 2.15 -9.54
CA SER A 89 15.96 2.84 -10.63
C SER A 89 15.44 1.93 -11.75
N LEU A 90 15.87 0.67 -11.82
CA LEU A 90 15.49 -0.26 -12.89
C LEU A 90 14.15 -0.95 -12.63
N GLN A 91 13.78 -1.17 -11.37
CA GLN A 91 12.60 -1.95 -11.00
C GLN A 91 11.41 -1.07 -10.64
N ASN A 92 10.19 -1.57 -10.81
CA ASN A 92 9.00 -0.89 -10.31
C ASN A 92 8.87 -1.11 -8.81
N SER A 93 8.94 -0.05 -8.02
CA SER A 93 8.93 -0.16 -6.56
C SER A 93 7.53 -0.39 -5.98
N ILE A 94 6.48 -0.11 -6.74
CA ILE A 94 5.09 -0.35 -6.33
C ILE A 94 4.79 -1.86 -6.29
N LEU A 95 5.13 -2.59 -7.35
CA LEU A 95 4.87 -4.02 -7.46
C LEU A 95 6.03 -4.73 -8.17
N ASN A 96 6.69 -5.62 -7.45
CA ASN A 96 7.71 -6.51 -7.99
C ASN A 96 7.37 -7.95 -7.60
N LEU A 97 7.03 -8.78 -8.60
CA LEU A 97 6.57 -10.16 -8.38
C LEU A 97 7.68 -11.12 -7.97
N GLU A 98 8.92 -10.85 -8.35
CA GLU A 98 10.08 -11.64 -7.92
C GLU A 98 10.32 -11.45 -6.42
N VAL A 99 10.35 -10.18 -5.98
CA VAL A 99 10.44 -9.84 -4.55
C VAL A 99 9.25 -10.42 -3.79
N ALA A 100 8.04 -10.24 -4.31
CA ALA A 100 6.84 -10.78 -3.68
C ALA A 100 6.92 -12.29 -3.46
N ARG A 101 7.39 -13.04 -4.46
CA ARG A 101 7.51 -14.51 -4.40
C ARG A 101 8.44 -14.93 -3.26
N ALA A 102 9.56 -14.24 -3.04
CA ALA A 102 10.47 -14.54 -1.94
C ALA A 102 9.81 -14.37 -0.55
N TYR A 103 8.95 -13.36 -0.39
CA TYR A 103 8.21 -13.12 0.86
C TYR A 103 7.01 -14.06 1.06
N LEU A 104 6.42 -14.57 -0.02
CA LEU A 104 5.30 -15.51 0.05
C LEU A 104 5.75 -16.96 0.30
N GLN A 105 7.02 -17.30 0.04
CA GLN A 105 7.59 -18.62 0.36
C GLN A 105 7.82 -18.75 1.88
N VAL A 106 6.76 -19.12 2.59
CA VAL A 106 6.77 -19.43 4.02
C VAL A 106 6.59 -20.93 4.26
N PRO A 107 7.21 -21.51 5.29
CA PRO A 107 7.07 -22.94 5.61
C PRO A 107 5.69 -23.29 6.17
N GLN A 108 4.96 -22.31 6.70
CA GLN A 108 3.63 -22.50 7.27
C GLN A 108 2.72 -21.34 6.86
N PRO A 109 1.42 -21.61 6.65
CA PRO A 109 0.39 -20.59 6.51
C PRO A 109 0.47 -19.48 7.56
N TYR A 110 0.13 -18.25 7.16
CA TYR A 110 -0.03 -17.16 8.12
C TYR A 110 -1.22 -17.48 9.04
N PRO A 111 -1.08 -17.29 10.37
CA PRO A 111 -2.03 -17.84 11.34
C PRO A 111 -3.35 -17.08 11.44
N GLN A 112 -3.44 -15.86 10.90
CA GLN A 112 -4.68 -15.08 10.89
C GLN A 112 -5.33 -15.12 9.50
N PRO A 113 -6.66 -15.04 9.40
CA PRO A 113 -7.34 -14.85 8.13
C PRO A 113 -6.84 -13.59 7.42
N LEU A 114 -6.71 -13.68 6.09
CA LEU A 114 -6.13 -12.63 5.27
C LEU A 114 -7.15 -12.08 4.29
N ASP A 115 -7.12 -10.76 4.13
CA ASP A 115 -7.45 -10.10 2.88
C ASP A 115 -6.16 -9.64 2.21
N VAL A 116 -6.25 -9.31 0.92
CA VAL A 116 -5.12 -8.77 0.17
C VAL A 116 -5.48 -7.44 -0.46
N ALA A 117 -4.64 -6.43 -0.27
CA ALA A 117 -4.74 -5.15 -0.95
C ALA A 117 -3.75 -5.10 -2.13
N LEU A 118 -4.27 -4.92 -3.35
CA LEU A 118 -3.51 -4.81 -4.58
C LEU A 118 -3.38 -3.35 -5.05
N PRO A 119 -2.24 -2.96 -5.63
CA PRO A 119 -2.00 -1.60 -6.07
C PRO A 119 -2.66 -1.31 -7.43
N LEU A 120 -3.33 -0.16 -7.53
CA LEU A 120 -3.80 0.47 -8.76
C LEU A 120 -3.27 1.91 -8.91
N PHE A 121 -2.49 2.39 -7.95
CA PHE A 121 -1.94 3.74 -7.97
C PHE A 121 -0.66 3.83 -8.82
N SER A 122 -0.24 5.06 -9.06
CA SER A 122 1.04 5.42 -9.65
C SER A 122 1.73 6.46 -8.77
N TRP A 123 3.03 6.67 -8.98
CA TRP A 123 3.75 7.81 -8.40
C TRP A 123 4.94 8.21 -9.26
N GLY A 124 5.47 9.40 -8.99
CA GLY A 124 6.73 9.87 -9.54
C GLY A 124 7.84 9.78 -8.51
N VAL A 125 8.90 9.02 -8.80
CA VAL A 125 10.11 8.95 -7.98
C VAL A 125 11.08 10.02 -8.44
N VAL A 126 11.38 11.00 -7.59
CA VAL A 126 12.29 12.12 -7.89
C VAL A 126 13.70 11.72 -7.51
N TYR A 127 14.61 11.80 -8.49
CA TYR A 127 16.03 11.54 -8.33
C TYR A 127 16.85 12.82 -8.49
N ARG A 128 17.76 13.06 -7.55
CA ARG A 128 18.76 14.11 -7.59
C ARG A 128 20.12 13.50 -7.33
N ASN A 129 21.08 13.75 -8.23
CA ASN A 129 22.43 13.18 -8.14
C ASN A 129 22.43 11.64 -7.93
N GLY A 130 21.49 10.95 -8.56
CA GLY A 130 21.33 9.49 -8.45
C GLY A 130 20.61 8.99 -7.19
N GLN A 131 20.22 9.86 -6.27
CA GLN A 131 19.53 9.50 -5.04
C GLN A 131 18.05 9.89 -5.09
N VAL A 132 17.19 9.07 -4.47
CA VAL A 132 15.78 9.40 -4.30
C VAL A 132 15.63 10.51 -3.27
N VAL A 133 15.00 11.62 -3.66
CA VAL A 133 14.77 12.78 -2.78
C VAL A 133 13.29 13.05 -2.51
N ASN A 134 12.37 12.51 -3.31
CA ASN A 134 10.94 12.68 -3.10
C ASN A 134 10.08 11.65 -3.83
N LEU A 135 8.81 11.52 -3.43
CA LEU A 135 7.77 10.73 -4.06
C LEU A 135 6.51 11.57 -4.31
N LEU A 136 6.10 11.64 -5.57
CA LEU A 136 4.92 12.38 -6.01
C LEU A 136 3.75 11.41 -6.19
N ALA A 137 2.89 11.28 -5.18
CA ALA A 137 1.79 10.32 -5.16
C ALA A 137 0.73 10.58 -6.25
N GLY A 138 0.29 9.56 -6.99
CA GLY A 138 -0.75 9.67 -8.01
C GLY A 138 -0.32 10.40 -9.28
N LEU A 139 0.98 10.44 -9.57
CA LEU A 139 1.49 11.08 -10.77
C LEU A 139 1.39 10.13 -11.96
N ASP A 140 0.73 10.57 -13.03
CA ASP A 140 0.63 9.85 -14.30
C ASP A 140 1.57 10.47 -15.34
N GLU A 141 2.04 9.63 -16.27
CA GLU A 141 2.97 10.02 -17.33
C GLU A 141 2.43 11.16 -18.19
N SER A 142 1.12 11.17 -18.47
CA SER A 142 0.47 12.21 -19.27
C SER A 142 0.63 13.61 -18.69
N VAL A 143 0.62 13.72 -17.35
CA VAL A 143 0.78 15.01 -16.64
C VAL A 143 2.17 15.57 -16.87
N CYS A 144 3.20 14.72 -16.88
CA CYS A 144 4.57 15.13 -17.17
C CYS A 144 4.78 15.41 -18.66
N ALA A 145 4.18 14.59 -19.54
CA ALA A 145 4.31 14.74 -20.99
C ALA A 145 3.70 16.06 -21.52
N GLN A 146 2.60 16.52 -20.92
CA GLN A 146 1.91 17.77 -21.31
C GLN A 146 2.53 19.02 -20.67
N ASN A 147 3.47 18.87 -19.73
CA ASN A 147 4.04 19.97 -19.00
C ASN A 147 5.39 20.40 -19.60
N LEU A 148 5.44 21.65 -20.08
CA LEU A 148 6.59 22.25 -20.76
C LEU A 148 7.86 22.31 -19.89
N HIS A 149 7.75 22.16 -18.57
CA HIS A 149 8.89 22.12 -17.66
C HIS A 149 9.56 20.76 -17.57
N PHE A 150 8.99 19.72 -18.17
CA PHE A 150 9.59 18.40 -18.26
C PHE A 150 10.05 18.08 -19.69
N LYS A 151 11.10 17.28 -19.80
CA LYS A 151 11.52 16.65 -21.05
C LYS A 151 11.51 15.15 -20.86
N LEU A 152 10.81 14.44 -21.73
CA LEU A 152 10.90 12.98 -21.79
C LEU A 152 12.32 12.58 -22.21
N GLN A 153 12.96 11.69 -21.46
CA GLN A 153 14.26 11.10 -21.78
C GLN A 153 14.10 9.74 -22.45
N LYS A 154 13.44 8.80 -21.77
CA LYS A 154 13.21 7.43 -22.24
C LYS A 154 12.07 6.81 -21.44
N GLU A 155 11.14 6.12 -22.11
CA GLU A 155 10.02 5.42 -21.46
C GLU A 155 9.31 6.34 -20.45
N ALA A 156 9.22 5.95 -19.17
CA ALA A 156 8.58 6.73 -18.12
C ALA A 156 9.53 7.72 -17.40
N TRP A 157 10.69 8.03 -17.97
CA TRP A 157 11.67 8.96 -17.40
C TRP A 157 11.58 10.36 -17.97
N PHE A 158 11.48 11.34 -17.08
CA PHE A 158 11.48 12.76 -17.37
C PHE A 158 12.65 13.47 -16.68
N VAL A 159 13.05 14.61 -17.23
CA VAL A 159 14.01 15.53 -16.60
C VAL A 159 13.39 16.92 -16.49
N ALA A 160 13.57 17.57 -15.35
CA ALA A 160 13.15 18.96 -15.13
C ALA A 160 14.02 19.92 -15.96
N ARG A 161 13.40 20.69 -16.86
CA ARG A 161 14.08 21.66 -17.74
C ARG A 161 14.48 22.95 -17.01
N LYS A 162 13.74 23.31 -15.97
CA LYS A 162 13.94 24.51 -15.14
C LYS A 162 13.61 24.20 -13.69
N SER A 163 14.21 24.95 -12.76
CA SER A 163 13.86 24.84 -11.35
C SER A 163 12.47 25.44 -11.11
N HIS A 164 11.57 24.70 -10.46
CA HIS A 164 10.19 25.12 -10.21
C HIS A 164 9.54 24.26 -9.11
N TYR A 165 8.45 24.75 -8.53
CA TYR A 165 7.58 23.93 -7.69
C TYR A 165 6.67 23.07 -8.58
N PHE A 166 6.60 21.78 -8.24
CA PHE A 166 5.69 20.83 -8.87
C PHE A 166 5.05 19.97 -7.77
N ARG A 167 3.72 20.10 -7.62
CA ARG A 167 2.92 19.38 -6.61
C ARG A 167 3.48 19.49 -5.18
N GLY A 168 3.87 20.71 -4.80
CA GLY A 168 4.40 21.01 -3.46
C GLY A 168 5.88 20.67 -3.26
N VAL A 169 6.55 20.08 -4.25
CA VAL A 169 7.97 19.75 -4.19
C VAL A 169 8.77 20.71 -5.06
N TYR A 170 9.86 21.27 -4.52
CA TYR A 170 10.78 22.08 -5.31
C TYR A 170 11.74 21.17 -6.10
N LEU A 171 11.60 21.20 -7.42
CA LEU A 171 12.47 20.48 -8.36
C LEU A 171 13.53 21.43 -8.88
N TYR A 172 14.79 21.00 -8.90
CA TYR A 172 15.87 21.72 -9.55
C TYR A 172 15.94 21.34 -11.02
N LYS A 173 16.41 22.27 -11.86
CA LYS A 173 16.81 21.93 -13.23
C LYS A 173 17.78 20.75 -13.20
N GLY A 174 17.48 19.71 -13.99
CA GLY A 174 18.27 18.49 -14.08
C GLY A 174 17.81 17.35 -13.16
N ASP A 175 16.92 17.61 -12.18
CA ASP A 175 16.28 16.53 -11.42
C ASP A 175 15.57 15.57 -12.38
N ARG A 176 15.74 14.27 -12.14
CA ARG A 176 15.11 13.20 -12.94
C ARG A 176 13.87 12.69 -12.21
N LEU A 177 12.88 12.30 -12.97
CA LEU A 177 11.60 11.82 -12.46
C LEU A 177 11.23 10.54 -13.19
N LYS A 178 11.06 9.45 -12.45
CA LYS A 178 10.58 8.17 -12.99
C LYS A 178 9.12 8.01 -12.61
N ILE A 179 8.24 7.84 -13.59
CA ILE A 179 6.85 7.48 -13.31
C ILE A 179 6.75 5.96 -13.17
N GLU A 180 6.21 5.50 -12.04
CA GLU A 180 5.91 4.10 -11.81
C GLU A 180 4.40 3.94 -11.67
N ARG A 181 3.85 2.95 -12.37
CA ARG A 181 2.42 2.64 -12.38
C ARG A 181 2.21 1.14 -12.46
N ILE A 182 1.01 0.71 -12.13
CA ILE A 182 0.57 -0.67 -12.33
C ILE A 182 -0.11 -0.79 -13.69
N TYR A 183 0.18 -1.89 -14.37
CA TYR A 183 -0.47 -2.29 -15.61
C TYR A 183 -1.37 -3.51 -15.36
N PRO A 184 -2.46 -3.67 -16.13
CA PRO A 184 -3.39 -4.78 -15.96
C PRO A 184 -2.74 -6.17 -15.95
N ASP A 185 -1.71 -6.41 -16.77
CA ASP A 185 -1.03 -7.70 -16.83
C ASP A 185 -0.21 -8.00 -15.57
N ALA A 186 0.46 -6.99 -15.01
CA ALA A 186 1.19 -7.14 -13.75
C ALA A 186 0.23 -7.44 -12.59
N LEU A 187 -0.94 -6.80 -12.59
CA LEU A 187 -2.01 -7.06 -11.62
C LEU A 187 -2.56 -8.49 -11.75
N ALA A 188 -2.77 -8.97 -12.98
CA ALA A 188 -3.24 -10.33 -13.23
C ALA A 188 -2.21 -11.38 -12.74
N GLN A 189 -0.92 -11.14 -13.02
CA GLN A 189 0.16 -12.00 -12.53
C GLN A 189 0.27 -11.97 -10.99
N ALA A 190 0.03 -10.82 -10.35
CA ALA A 190 -0.05 -10.73 -8.89
C ALA A 190 -1.20 -11.60 -8.33
N CYS A 191 -2.39 -11.52 -8.92
CA CYS A 191 -3.52 -12.37 -8.54
C CYS A 191 -3.18 -13.86 -8.67
N GLN A 192 -2.58 -14.26 -9.79
CA GLN A 192 -2.16 -15.64 -10.03
C GLN A 192 -1.16 -16.12 -8.97
N LEU A 193 -0.13 -15.30 -8.68
CA LEU A 193 0.87 -15.61 -7.67
C LEU A 193 0.24 -15.79 -6.28
N LEU A 194 -0.65 -14.88 -5.89
CA LEU A 194 -1.37 -14.96 -4.61
C LEU A 194 -2.22 -16.23 -4.52
N ARG A 195 -2.93 -16.60 -5.59
CA ARG A 195 -3.71 -17.85 -5.63
C ARG A 195 -2.84 -19.10 -5.56
N GLN A 196 -1.61 -19.06 -6.05
CA GLN A 196 -0.70 -20.19 -5.98
C GLN A 196 -0.07 -20.34 -4.59
N GLN A 197 0.29 -19.24 -3.95
CA GLN A 197 1.12 -19.25 -2.73
C GLN A 197 0.32 -19.11 -1.44
N LEU A 198 -0.84 -18.46 -1.44
CA LEU A 198 -1.61 -18.25 -0.22
C LEU A 198 -2.57 -19.43 0.05
N ARG A 199 -2.44 -20.00 1.24
CA ARG A 199 -3.40 -20.95 1.82
C ARG A 199 -3.63 -20.58 3.29
N PRO A 200 -4.88 -20.48 3.77
CA PRO A 200 -6.12 -20.43 2.96
C PRO A 200 -6.12 -19.24 1.99
N LEU A 201 -7.01 -19.27 0.99
CA LEU A 201 -7.17 -18.14 0.07
C LEU A 201 -7.69 -16.91 0.82
N PRO A 202 -7.34 -15.69 0.36
CA PRO A 202 -7.83 -14.48 0.98
C PRO A 202 -9.35 -14.36 0.87
N SER A 203 -10.00 -13.83 1.89
CA SER A 203 -11.46 -13.66 1.92
C SER A 203 -11.92 -12.55 0.98
N ARG A 204 -11.12 -11.48 0.85
CA ARG A 204 -11.38 -10.35 -0.05
C ARG A 204 -10.11 -9.86 -0.72
N ILE A 205 -10.28 -9.33 -1.92
CA ILE A 205 -9.29 -8.52 -2.62
C ILE A 205 -9.74 -7.06 -2.55
N ILE A 206 -8.86 -6.19 -2.08
CA ILE A 206 -9.05 -4.74 -1.98
C ILE A 206 -8.18 -4.09 -3.05
N PHE A 207 -8.70 -3.10 -3.76
CA PHE A 207 -7.91 -2.32 -4.70
C PHE A 207 -7.57 -0.96 -4.12
N PHE A 208 -6.27 -0.65 -4.08
CA PHE A 208 -5.73 0.59 -3.52
C PHE A 208 -4.83 1.27 -4.55
N HIS A 209 -4.95 2.53 -4.91
CA HIS A 209 -5.86 3.55 -4.42
C HIS A 209 -7.05 3.70 -5.39
N LEU A 210 -8.27 3.90 -4.88
CA LEU A 210 -9.40 4.21 -5.75
C LEU A 210 -9.52 5.72 -5.91
N SER A 211 -9.08 6.24 -7.06
CA SER A 211 -9.31 7.64 -7.46
C SER A 211 -10.00 7.69 -8.84
N PRO A 212 -10.67 8.80 -9.21
CA PRO A 212 -11.28 8.94 -10.54
C PRO A 212 -10.29 8.67 -11.69
N GLU A 213 -9.02 9.07 -11.52
CA GLU A 213 -7.96 8.83 -12.49
C GLU A 213 -7.61 7.35 -12.63
N VAL A 214 -7.68 6.60 -11.53
CA VAL A 214 -7.45 5.16 -11.51
C VAL A 214 -8.58 4.42 -12.23
N VAL A 215 -9.84 4.83 -12.04
CA VAL A 215 -11.01 4.21 -12.68
C VAL A 215 -10.92 4.26 -14.21
N ARG A 216 -10.31 5.31 -14.79
CA ARG A 216 -10.07 5.40 -16.25
C ARG A 216 -9.15 4.29 -16.77
N HIS A 217 -8.15 3.92 -15.98
CA HIS A 217 -7.17 2.89 -16.36
C HIS A 217 -7.58 1.49 -15.92
N PHE A 218 -8.45 1.40 -14.90
CA PHE A 218 -8.95 0.15 -14.34
C PHE A 218 -10.48 0.18 -14.22
N PRO A 219 -11.20 0.03 -15.34
CA PRO A 219 -12.66 -0.07 -15.30
C PRO A 219 -13.11 -1.27 -14.45
N ALA A 220 -14.24 -1.14 -13.76
CA ALA A 220 -14.75 -2.18 -12.86
C ALA A 220 -14.93 -3.55 -13.55
N ALA A 221 -15.30 -3.56 -14.83
CA ALA A 221 -15.45 -4.79 -15.62
C ALA A 221 -14.10 -5.54 -15.77
N LEU A 222 -13.03 -4.81 -16.06
CA LEU A 222 -11.67 -5.37 -16.19
C LEU A 222 -11.21 -5.99 -14.86
N LEU A 223 -11.44 -5.28 -13.75
CA LEU A 223 -11.08 -5.76 -12.42
C LEU A 223 -11.85 -7.04 -12.06
N ARG A 224 -13.15 -7.10 -12.37
CA ARG A 224 -13.97 -8.30 -12.12
C ARG A 224 -13.50 -9.50 -12.93
N GLU A 225 -13.22 -9.33 -14.22
CA GLU A 225 -12.76 -10.42 -15.09
C GLU A 225 -11.44 -11.03 -14.59
N LYS A 226 -10.47 -10.17 -14.22
CA LYS A 226 -9.13 -10.61 -13.80
C LYS A 226 -9.10 -11.23 -12.40
N ILE A 227 -10.11 -10.98 -11.55
CA ILE A 227 -10.23 -11.60 -10.21
C ILE A 227 -11.04 -12.91 -10.23
N GLN A 228 -11.98 -13.08 -11.16
CA GLN A 228 -12.85 -14.27 -11.16
C GLN A 228 -12.24 -15.51 -11.81
N LYS A 229 -11.21 -15.34 -12.66
CA LYS A 229 -10.35 -16.42 -13.18
C LYS A 229 -9.05 -16.47 -12.41
#